data_AF-A0A7S4KLQ1-F1
#
_entry.id   AF-A0A7S4KLQ1-F1
#
_cell.length_a   1.000
_cell.length_b   1.000
_cell.length_c   1.000
_cell.angle_alpha   90.00
_cell.angle_beta   90.00
_cell.angle_gamma   90.00
#
_symmetry.space_group_name_H-M   'P 1'
#
loop_
_entity.id
_entity.type
_entity.pdbx_description
1 polymer ?
#
loop_
_entity_poly.entity_id
_entity_poly.type
_entity_poly.pdbx_seq_one_letter_code
_entity_poly.pdbx_strand_id
1 'polypeptide(L)'
;EKMQRVKEKYKIKTCTWSDVHLWKEQRENGEVYLFDVRLEEEYIKKHIKNTRNAPGGQLVQATEEYVPVLGGKIVLIDEKESVRAIMTASWLNQMRMGEV
;
A
#
# COMPACT_ATOMS: atom_id res chain seq x y z
N GLU A 1 10.49 -14.94 10.83
CA GLU A 1 9.43 -15.34 11.79
C GLU A 1 8.49 -14.20 12.20
N LYS A 2 8.98 -13.08 12.77
CA LYS A 2 8.09 -11.98 13.27
C LYS A 2 7.22 -11.33 12.19
N MET A 3 7.78 -11.00 11.03
CA MET A 3 7.01 -10.39 9.93
C MET A 3 5.97 -11.33 9.33
N GLN A 4 6.29 -12.62 9.23
CA GLN A 4 5.34 -13.62 8.76
C GLN A 4 4.11 -13.71 9.67
N ARG A 5 4.31 -13.68 11.00
CA ARG A 5 3.20 -13.62 11.98
C ARG A 5 2.33 -12.38 11.80
N VAL A 6 2.92 -11.21 11.51
CA VAL A 6 2.17 -9.98 11.25
C VAL A 6 1.35 -10.12 9.97
N LYS A 7 1.94 -10.62 8.88
CA LYS A 7 1.24 -10.87 7.60
C LYS A 7 0.04 -11.79 7.80
N GLU A 8 0.22 -12.91 8.50
CA GLU A 8 -0.85 -13.87 8.76
C GLU A 8 -1.94 -13.27 9.66
N LYS A 9 -1.56 -12.63 10.76
CA LYS A 9 -2.51 -12.04 11.72
C LYS A 9 -3.41 -10.99 11.07
N TYR A 10 -2.85 -10.14 10.21
CA TYR A 10 -3.58 -9.04 9.57
C TYR A 10 -3.96 -9.33 8.12
N LYS A 11 -3.84 -10.59 7.68
CA LYS A 11 -4.23 -11.08 6.34
C LYS A 11 -3.65 -10.23 5.20
N ILE A 12 -2.40 -9.79 5.35
CA ILE A 12 -1.73 -8.90 4.40
C ILE A 12 -1.48 -9.69 3.11
N LYS A 13 -2.04 -9.20 2.02
CA LYS A 13 -1.86 -9.78 0.69
C LYS A 13 -0.57 -9.25 0.06
N THR A 14 -0.06 -9.98 -0.91
CA THR A 14 1.04 -9.54 -1.79
C THR A 14 0.58 -9.65 -3.23
N CYS A 15 1.01 -8.74 -4.08
CA CYS A 15 0.66 -8.72 -5.48
C CYS A 15 1.87 -8.46 -6.36
N THR A 16 1.70 -8.70 -7.65
CA THR A 16 2.63 -8.41 -8.72
C THR A 16 2.17 -7.18 -9.52
N TRP A 17 3.05 -6.63 -10.35
CA TRP A 17 2.67 -5.56 -11.28
C TRP A 17 1.61 -5.99 -12.30
N SER A 18 1.57 -7.28 -12.64
CA SER A 18 0.53 -7.83 -13.51
C SER A 18 -0.84 -7.78 -12.84
N ASP A 19 -0.93 -8.07 -11.55
CA ASP A 19 -2.18 -7.96 -10.78
C ASP A 19 -2.65 -6.50 -10.74
N VAL A 20 -1.73 -5.56 -10.48
CA VAL A 20 -2.02 -4.12 -10.48
C VAL A 20 -2.54 -3.65 -11.83
N HIS A 21 -1.93 -4.12 -12.93
CA HIS A 21 -2.37 -3.77 -14.28
C HIS A 21 -3.78 -4.28 -14.55
N LEU A 22 -4.05 -5.54 -14.23
CA LEU A 22 -5.38 -6.14 -14.36
C LEU A 22 -6.44 -5.36 -13.57
N TRP A 23 -6.14 -4.99 -12.33
CA TRP A 23 -7.09 -4.23 -11.50
C TRP A 23 -7.41 -2.85 -12.08
N LYS A 24 -6.41 -2.17 -12.65
CA LYS A 24 -6.60 -0.85 -13.27
C LYS A 24 -7.42 -0.90 -14.56
N GLU A 25 -7.42 -2.02 -15.29
CA GLU A 25 -8.20 -2.18 -16.52
C GLU A 25 -9.67 -2.50 -16.26
N GLN A 26 -9.95 -3.20 -15.15
CA GLN A 26 -11.28 -3.68 -14.79
C GLN A 26 -12.04 -2.66 -13.94
N ARG A 27 -13.06 -2.01 -14.52
CA ARG A 27 -13.87 -0.97 -13.84
C ARG A 27 -14.55 -1.43 -12.54
N GLU A 28 -14.81 -2.72 -12.41
CA GLU A 28 -15.43 -3.32 -11.21
C GLU A 28 -14.51 -3.34 -9.98
N ASN A 29 -13.20 -3.18 -10.15
CA ASN A 29 -12.23 -3.20 -9.05
C ASN A 29 -12.09 -1.86 -8.31
N GLY A 30 -12.79 -0.82 -8.76
CA GLY A 30 -12.68 0.52 -8.21
C GLY A 30 -11.31 1.17 -8.43
N GLU A 31 -11.01 2.19 -7.64
CA GLU A 31 -9.73 2.91 -7.72
C GLU A 31 -8.56 2.10 -7.14
N VAL A 32 -7.41 2.14 -7.80
CA VAL A 32 -6.18 1.46 -7.38
C VAL A 32 -5.12 2.50 -7.01
N TYR A 33 -4.88 2.63 -5.70
CA TYR A 33 -3.89 3.55 -5.15
C TYR A 33 -2.54 2.86 -5.02
N LEU A 34 -1.49 3.49 -5.55
CA LEU A 34 -0.11 2.97 -5.49
C LEU A 34 0.74 3.90 -4.62
N PHE A 35 1.06 3.47 -3.40
CA PHE A 35 1.84 4.26 -2.46
C PHE A 35 3.23 3.69 -2.23
N ASP A 36 4.24 4.53 -2.41
CA ASP A 36 5.60 4.25 -1.94
C ASP A 36 5.72 4.71 -0.49
N VAL A 37 5.83 3.75 0.45
CA VAL A 37 5.78 4.02 1.89
C VAL A 37 7.15 4.31 2.51
N ARG A 38 8.17 4.43 1.66
CA ARG A 38 9.53 4.80 2.05
C ARG A 38 9.61 6.30 2.33
N LEU A 39 10.75 6.74 2.85
CA LEU A 39 10.99 8.16 3.08
C LEU A 39 11.03 8.92 1.75
N GLU A 40 10.71 10.21 1.81
CA GLU A 40 10.66 11.07 0.62
C GLU A 40 12.01 11.12 -0.10
N GLU A 41 13.12 11.14 0.64
CA GLU A 41 14.46 11.18 0.07
C GLU A 41 14.79 9.90 -0.72
N GLU A 42 14.26 8.75 -0.31
CA GLU A 42 14.42 7.49 -1.04
C GLU A 42 13.57 7.48 -2.32
N TYR A 43 12.35 8.02 -2.23
CA TYR A 43 11.44 8.13 -3.36
C TYR A 43 11.97 9.09 -4.44
N ILE A 44 12.45 10.27 -4.06
CA ILE A 44 13.02 11.27 -4.97
C ILE A 44 14.24 10.70 -5.69
N LYS A 45 15.11 9.97 -4.98
CA LYS A 45 16.29 9.32 -5.58
C LYS A 45 15.91 8.33 -6.67
N LYS A 46 14.89 7.50 -6.41
CA LYS A 46 14.35 6.52 -7.36
C LYS A 46 13.01 5.99 -6.86
N HIS A 47 12.02 6.04 -7.74
CA HIS A 47 10.71 5.43 -7.51
C HIS A 47 10.18 4.81 -8.79
N ILE A 48 9.08 4.06 -8.64
CA ILE A 48 8.36 3.46 -9.76
C ILE A 48 7.38 4.51 -10.31
N LYS A 49 7.33 4.66 -11.62
CA LYS A 49 6.44 5.64 -12.27
C LYS A 49 4.98 5.37 -11.87
N ASN A 50 4.18 6.44 -11.71
CA ASN A 50 2.76 6.39 -11.34
C ASN A 50 2.48 5.92 -9.90
N THR A 51 3.48 5.94 -9.02
CA THR A 51 3.29 5.79 -7.57
C THR A 51 3.34 7.16 -6.90
N ARG A 52 2.64 7.32 -5.78
CA ARG A 52 2.70 8.53 -4.93
C ARG A 52 3.51 8.21 -3.68
N ASN A 53 4.43 9.09 -3.26
CA ASN A 53 5.08 8.92 -1.97
C ASN A 53 4.06 9.18 -0.84
N ALA A 54 4.02 8.28 0.12
CA ALA A 54 3.20 8.39 1.32
C ALA A 54 3.87 7.60 2.45
N PRO A 55 4.85 8.20 3.16
CA PRO A 55 5.59 7.53 4.23
C PRO A 55 4.64 6.85 5.21
N GLY A 56 4.91 5.58 5.56
CA GLY A 56 3.90 4.70 6.18
C GLY A 56 3.15 5.30 7.38
N GLY A 57 3.87 5.98 8.29
CA GLY A 57 3.25 6.65 9.44
C GLY A 57 2.33 7.82 9.05
N GLN A 58 2.69 8.60 8.04
CA GLN A 58 1.85 9.69 7.52
C GLN A 58 0.62 9.12 6.80
N LEU A 59 0.80 8.07 6.00
CA LEU A 59 -0.31 7.41 5.31
C LEU A 59 -1.36 6.87 6.30
N VAL A 60 -0.93 6.31 7.43
CA VAL A 60 -1.83 5.81 8.49
C VAL A 60 -2.51 6.97 9.24
N GLN A 61 -1.80 8.07 9.50
CA GLN A 61 -2.33 9.18 10.29
C GLN A 61 -3.27 10.09 9.51
N ALA A 62 -3.13 10.17 8.18
CA ALA A 62 -3.89 11.07 7.31
C ALA A 62 -4.46 10.31 6.09
N THR A 63 -4.95 9.09 6.28
CA THR A 63 -5.34 8.20 5.16
C THR A 63 -6.35 8.85 4.22
N GLU A 64 -7.26 9.67 4.72
CA GLU A 64 -8.26 10.42 3.97
C GLU A 64 -7.66 11.41 2.95
N GLU A 65 -6.45 11.92 3.18
CA GLU A 65 -5.74 12.79 2.24
C GLU A 65 -5.12 12.02 1.06
N TYR A 66 -4.93 10.71 1.26
CA TYR A 66 -4.32 9.81 0.28
C TYR A 66 -5.37 8.98 -0.45
N VAL A 67 -6.43 8.56 0.23
CA VAL A 67 -7.46 7.63 -0.23
C VAL A 67 -8.84 8.28 -0.05
N PRO A 68 -9.23 9.21 -0.95
CA PRO A 68 -10.47 9.96 -0.82
C PRO A 68 -11.72 9.12 -1.15
N VAL A 69 -11.58 8.00 -1.87
CA VAL A 69 -12.68 7.12 -2.26
C VAL A 69 -12.60 5.80 -1.48
N LEU A 70 -13.67 5.52 -0.73
CA LEU A 70 -13.83 4.25 0.00
C LEU A 70 -13.97 3.06 -0.96
N GLY A 71 -13.46 1.90 -0.54
CA GLY A 71 -13.57 0.66 -1.31
C GLY A 71 -12.54 0.48 -2.42
N GLY A 72 -11.59 1.41 -2.57
CA GLY A 72 -10.44 1.22 -3.46
C GLY A 72 -9.44 0.19 -2.94
N LYS A 73 -8.58 -0.29 -3.85
CA LYS A 73 -7.44 -1.16 -3.53
C LYS A 73 -6.22 -0.29 -3.22
N ILE A 74 -5.52 -0.59 -2.13
CA ILE A 74 -4.34 0.14 -1.69
C ILE A 74 -3.12 -0.77 -1.84
N VAL A 75 -2.20 -0.42 -2.74
CA VAL A 75 -0.96 -1.16 -2.94
C VAL A 75 0.19 -0.39 -2.33
N LEU A 76 0.88 -1.02 -1.38
CA LEU A 76 2.04 -0.44 -0.70
C LEU A 76 3.34 -0.98 -1.28
N ILE A 77 4.24 -0.06 -1.59
CA ILE A 77 5.52 -0.31 -2.25
C ILE A 77 6.64 0.05 -1.28
N ASP A 78 7.58 -0.85 -1.14
CA ASP A 78 8.73 -0.76 -0.26
C ASP A 78 9.91 -1.48 -0.92
N GLU A 79 11.05 -1.52 -0.25
CA GLU A 79 12.19 -2.33 -0.67
C GLU A 79 11.92 -3.84 -0.51
N LYS A 80 12.91 -4.65 -0.90
CA LYS A 80 12.80 -6.11 -1.02
C LYS A 80 12.24 -6.81 0.23
N GLU A 81 12.59 -6.35 1.42
CA GLU A 81 12.14 -6.94 2.69
C GLU A 81 10.73 -6.51 3.11
N SER A 82 10.19 -5.47 2.47
CA SER A 82 8.80 -4.99 2.61
C SER A 82 8.36 -4.71 4.06
N VAL A 83 9.28 -4.42 4.97
CA VAL A 83 9.00 -4.24 6.39
C VAL A 83 8.05 -3.06 6.62
N ARG A 84 8.28 -1.92 5.95
CA ARG A 84 7.45 -0.72 6.07
C ARG A 84 6.08 -0.95 5.45
N ALA A 85 6.03 -1.61 4.29
CA ALA A 85 4.76 -1.97 3.65
C ALA A 85 3.92 -2.89 4.53
N ILE A 86 4.50 -3.97 5.07
CA ILE A 86 3.80 -4.93 5.95
C ILE A 86 3.26 -4.23 7.20
N MET A 87 4.09 -3.40 7.85
CA MET A 87 3.65 -2.70 9.06
C MET A 87 2.54 -1.69 8.76
N THR A 88 2.67 -0.92 7.66
CA THR A 88 1.66 0.06 7.24
C THR A 88 0.34 -0.63 6.86
N ALA A 89 0.39 -1.71 6.08
CA ALA A 89 -0.79 -2.51 5.73
C ALA A 89 -1.50 -3.06 6.98
N SER A 90 -0.74 -3.49 8.00
CA SER A 90 -1.34 -3.99 9.24
C SER A 90 -2.20 -2.95 9.94
N TRP A 91 -1.81 -1.67 9.91
CA TRP A 91 -2.57 -0.57 10.49
C TRP A 91 -3.79 -0.22 9.64
N LEU A 92 -3.61 -0.08 8.33
CA LEU A 92 -4.70 0.23 7.41
C LEU A 92 -5.81 -0.85 7.44
N ASN A 93 -5.44 -2.13 7.54
CA ASN A 93 -6.39 -3.23 7.70
C ASN A 93 -7.15 -3.16 9.04
N GLN A 94 -6.49 -2.77 10.13
CA GLN A 94 -7.16 -2.56 11.43
C GLN A 94 -8.16 -1.40 11.39
N MET A 95 -7.84 -0.35 10.63
CA MET A 95 -8.70 0.82 10.43
C MET A 95 -9.81 0.60 9.39
N ARG A 96 -9.80 -0.53 8.66
CA ARG A 96 -10.76 -0.87 7.60
C ARG A 96 -10.79 0.14 6.45
N MET A 97 -9.62 0.66 6.05
CA MET A 97 -9.50 1.71 5.02
C MET A 97 -9.59 1.22 3.57
N GLY A 98 -9.79 -0.08 3.34
CA GLY A 98 -9.94 -0.68 2.01
C GLY A 98 -9.38 -2.09 1.94
N GLU A 99 -9.19 -2.59 0.72
CA GLU A 99 -8.41 -3.80 0.48
C GLU A 99 -6.94 -3.43 0.30
N VAL A 100 -6.10 -3.80 1.26
CA VAL A 100 -4.65 -3.52 1.28
C VAL A 100 -3.85 -4.79 0.98
#